data_AF-A0A965ACK6-F1
#
_entry.id   AF-A0A965ACK6-F1
#
_cell.length_a   1.000
_cell.length_b   1.000
_cell.length_c   1.000
_cell.angle_alpha   90.00
_cell.angle_beta   90.00
_cell.angle_gamma   90.00
#
_symmetry.space_group_name_H-M   'P 1'
#
loop_
_entity.id
_entity.type
_entity.pdbx_description
1 polymer ?
#
loop_
_entity_poly.entity_id
_entity_poly.type
_entity_poly.pdbx_seq_one_letter_code
_entity_poly.pdbx_strand_id
1 'polypeptide(L)' 'MQDLLQKFENKRPEIVFEWKDPETEAVGWVVINSLRGGAAGGGTRMRLGL' A
#
# COMPACT_ATOMS: atom_id res chain seq x y z
N MET A 1 -21.44 9.83 6.04
CA MET A 1 -20.64 8.77 5.39
C MET A 1 -19.55 9.36 4.49
N GLN A 2 -19.88 10.32 3.62
CA GLN A 2 -18.91 10.98 2.73
C GLN A 2 -17.72 11.59 3.49
N ASP A 3 -17.96 12.29 4.61
CA ASP A 3 -16.87 12.90 5.40
C ASP A 3 -15.90 11.88 6.00
N LEU A 4 -16.38 10.68 6.34
CA LEU A 4 -15.54 9.61 6.88
C LEU A 4 -14.68 8.97 5.80
N LEU A 5 -15.25 8.78 4.61
CA LEU A 5 -14.51 8.30 3.44
C LEU A 5 -13.43 9.30 3.04
N GLN A 6 -13.77 10.59 2.98
CA GLN A 6 -12.81 11.64 2.65
C GLN A 6 -11.68 11.72 3.67
N LYS A 7 -11.98 11.58 4.97
CA LYS A 7 -10.93 11.50 6.01
C LYS A 7 -10.05 10.26 5.84
N PHE A 8 -10.62 9.12 5.46
CA PHE A 8 -9.86 7.89 5.25
C PHE A 8 -8.97 7.98 4.00
N GLU A 9 -9.49 8.46 2.88
CA GLU A 9 -8.75 8.61 1.61
C GLU A 9 -7.58 9.59 1.73
N ASN A 10 -7.75 10.66 2.52
CA ASN A 10 -6.70 11.65 2.75
C ASN A 10 -5.75 11.26 3.89
N LYS A 11 -6.02 10.17 4.62
CA LYS A 11 -5.12 9.69 5.66
C LYS A 11 -3.86 9.16 4.99
N ARG A 12 -2.70 9.68 5.39
CA ARG A 12 -1.41 9.13 4.94
C ARG A 12 -1.25 7.70 5.48
N PRO A 13 -0.69 6.78 4.69
CA PRO A 13 -0.34 5.45 5.16
C PRO A 13 0.69 5.54 6.29
N GLU A 14 0.71 4.54 7.16
CA GLU A 14 1.68 4.45 8.25
C GLU A 14 3.06 4.07 7.72
N ILE A 15 3.11 3.17 6.73
CA ILE A 15 4.37 2.70 6.14
C ILE A 15 4.18 2.53 4.63
N VAL A 16 5.18 2.98 3.86
CA VAL A 16 5.30 2.73 2.43
C VAL A 16 6.67 2.14 2.17
N PHE A 17 6.71 0.96 1.55
CA PHE A 17 7.92 0.40 0.98
C PHE A 17 7.82 0.45 -0.52
N GLU A 18 8.85 0.98 -1.16
CA GLU A 18 8.97 1.02 -2.61
C GLU A 18 10.25 0.30 -3.00
N TRP A 19 10.20 -0.50 -4.06
CA TRP A 19 11.40 -1.12 -4.60
C TRP A 19 11.31 -1.29 -6.11
N LYS A 20 12.50 -1.38 -6.70
CA LYS A 20 12.72 -1.84 -8.06
C LYS A 20 13.61 -3.07 -7.97
N ASP A 21 13.15 -4.16 -8.55
CA ASP A 21 13.93 -5.39 -8.61
C ASP A 21 15.18 -5.20 -9.48
N PRO A 22 16.37 -5.65 -9.05
CA PRO A 22 17.60 -5.43 -9.81
C PRO A 22 17.78 -6.42 -10.98
N GLU A 23 17.07 -7.56 -10.97
CA GLU A 23 17.23 -8.62 -11.97
C GLU A 23 16.13 -8.58 -13.05
N THR A 24 15.03 -7.91 -12.75
CA THR A 24 13.84 -7.82 -13.62
C THR A 24 13.35 -6.37 -13.74
N GLU A 25 12.36 -6.14 -14.59
CA GLU A 25 11.69 -4.83 -14.70
C GLU A 25 10.60 -4.62 -13.64
N ALA A 26 10.47 -5.55 -12.67
CA ALA A 26 9.45 -5.46 -11.66
C ALA A 26 9.67 -4.26 -10.73
N VAL A 27 8.58 -3.54 -10.48
CA VAL A 27 8.49 -2.46 -9.50
C VAL A 27 7.37 -2.79 -8.54
N GLY A 28 7.57 -2.45 -7.27
CA GLY A 28 6.64 -2.83 -6.22
C GLY A 28 6.43 -1.74 -5.19
N TRP A 29 5.21 -1.73 -4.66
CA TRP A 29 4.82 -0.91 -3.53
C TRP A 29 4.10 -1.79 -2.52
N VAL A 30 4.49 -1.68 -1.25
CA VAL A 30 3.72 -2.18 -0.12
C VAL A 30 3.29 -0.98 0.70
N VAL A 31 1.98 -0.73 0.73
CA VAL A 31 1.37 0.39 1.46
C VAL A 31 0.59 -0.17 2.64
N ILE A 32 0.97 0.23 3.85
CA ILE A 32 0.36 -0.21 5.11
C ILE A 32 -0.34 0.99 5.75
N ASN A 33 -1.67 0.98 5.76
CA ASN A 33 -2.48 2.08 6.33
C ASN A 33 -2.63 2.00 7.85
N SER A 34 -2.46 0.80 8.42
CA SER A 34 -2.58 0.54 9.85
C SER A 34 -2.01 -0.83 10.22
N LEU A 35 -1.38 -0.91 11.39
CA LEU A 35 -1.05 -2.18 12.05
C LEU A 35 -2.07 -2.50 13.16
N ARG A 36 -2.44 -3.76 13.31
CA ARG A 36 -3.22 -4.28 14.44
C ARG A 36 -2.41 -5.34 15.15
N GLY A 37 -2.02 -5.07 16.40
CA GLY A 37 -1.11 -5.96 17.14
C GLY A 37 0.25 -6.15 16.47
N GLY A 38 0.70 -5.15 15.69
CA GLY A 38 1.96 -5.22 14.93
C GLY A 38 1.87 -5.93 13.58
N ALA A 39 0.68 -6.41 13.16
CA ALA A 39 0.48 -7.07 11.88
C ALA A 39 -0.48 -6.29 10.97
N ALA A 40 -0.29 -6.43 9.66
CA ALA A 40 -1.24 -6.00 8.64
C ALA A 40 -1.61 -7.20 7.76
N GLY A 41 -2.88 -7.27 7.36
CA GLY A 41 -3.37 -8.23 6.37
C GLY A 41 -3.73 -7.49 5.08
N GLY A 42 -3.55 -8.15 3.94
CA GLY A 42 -3.83 -7.58 2.63
C GLY A 42 -3.68 -8.61 1.52
N GLY A 43 -4.05 -8.23 0.31
CA GLY A 43 -3.81 -9.01 -0.89
C GLY A 43 -2.67 -8.44 -1.72
N THR A 44 -2.08 -9.28 -2.56
CA THR A 44 -1.11 -8.83 -3.57
C THR A 44 -1.82 -8.69 -4.91
N ARG A 45 -1.71 -7.51 -5.53
CA ARG A 45 -2.20 -7.28 -6.90
C ARG A 45 -1.02 -7.07 -7.82
N MET A 46 -0.91 -7.91 -8.84
CA MET A 46 0.09 -7.80 -9.91
C MET A 46 -0.62 -7.41 -11.21
N ARG A 47 -0.05 -6.47 -11.96
CA ARG A 47 -0.50 -6.11 -13.31
C ARG A 47 0.70 -5.66 -14.16
N LEU A 48 0.62 -5.87 -15.47
CA LEU A 48 1.58 -5.34 -16.43
C LEU A 48 1.42 -3.83 -16.55
N GLY A 49 2.45 -3.09 -16.14
CA GLY A 49 2.46 -1.62 -16.20
C GLY A 49 1.50 -0.94 -15.22
N LEU A 50 1.78 0.32 -14.90
CA LEU A 50 0.83 1.21 -14.26
C LEU A 50 0.30 2.20 -15.29
#